data_AF-A0A2H9QV20-F1
#
_entry.id   AF-A0A2H9QV20-F1
#
_cell.length_a   1.000
_cell.length_b   1.000
_cell.length_c   1.000
_cell.angle_alpha   90.00
_cell.angle_beta   90.00
_cell.angle_gamma   90.00
#
_symmetry.space_group_name_H-M   'P 1'
#
loop_
_entity.id
_entity.type
_entity.pdbx_description
1 polymer ?
#
loop_
_entity_poly.entity_id
_entity_poly.type
_entity_poly.pdbx_seq_one_letter_code
_entity_poly.pdbx_strand_id
1 'polypeptide(L)'
;MDEVLTDRFNRKILLSGIQWGHITTTHPEMKKYRKEAAETISEPDLIRQSIYSKNVYIYYRYYPNILQGKYVAVVVRIDEDKFMITAYITDKIKRGEEVWKKD
;
A
#
# COMPACT_ATOMS: atom_id res chain seq x y z
N MET A 1 -15.10 9.65 0.74
CA MET A 1 -14.78 9.90 2.16
C MET A 1 -13.30 9.70 2.33
N ASP A 2 -12.64 10.67 2.94
CA ASP A 2 -11.22 10.59 3.23
C ASP A 2 -11.02 9.82 4.54
N GLU A 3 -9.99 9.00 4.57
CA GLU A 3 -9.69 8.10 5.67
C GLU A 3 -8.24 8.27 6.07
N VAL A 4 -7.96 8.28 7.38
CA VAL A 4 -6.60 8.36 7.90
C VAL A 4 -6.26 7.03 8.53
N LEU A 5 -5.28 6.35 7.94
CA LEU A 5 -4.78 5.07 8.39
C LEU A 5 -3.52 5.27 9.22
N THR A 6 -3.22 4.34 10.12
CA THR A 6 -1.97 4.38 10.90
C THR A 6 -1.11 3.20 10.50
N ASP A 7 0.11 3.46 10.07
CA ASP A 7 1.04 2.40 9.68
C ASP A 7 1.75 1.76 10.90
N ARG A 8 2.54 0.73 10.63
CA ARG A 8 3.31 0.01 11.67
C ARG A 8 4.30 0.89 12.46
N PHE A 9 4.74 2.01 11.87
CA PHE A 9 5.64 2.99 12.48
C PHE A 9 4.88 4.16 13.14
N ASN A 10 3.58 4.00 13.37
CA ASN A 10 2.70 4.99 13.98
C ASN A 10 2.56 6.29 13.16
N ARG A 11 2.76 6.21 11.84
CA ARG A 11 2.60 7.33 10.89
C ARG A 11 1.16 7.37 10.40
N LYS A 12 0.57 8.57 10.37
CA LYS A 12 -0.74 8.80 9.77
C LYS A 12 -0.62 8.91 8.26
N ILE A 13 -1.31 8.04 7.53
CA ILE A 13 -1.33 7.99 6.08
C ILE A 13 -2.73 8.37 5.59
N LEU A 14 -2.81 9.41 4.76
CA LEU A 14 -4.06 9.84 4.16
C LEU A 14 -4.44 8.96 2.96
N LEU A 15 -5.67 8.47 3.01
CA LEU A 15 -6.36 7.80 1.91
C LEU A 15 -7.52 8.69 1.45
N SER A 16 -7.28 9.54 0.45
CA SER A 16 -8.34 10.40 -0.07
C SER A 16 -9.23 9.68 -1.08
N GLY A 17 -10.52 10.05 -1.11
CA GLY A 17 -11.46 9.52 -2.10
C GLY A 17 -11.07 9.86 -3.54
N ILE A 18 -10.44 11.02 -3.75
CA ILE A 18 -9.93 11.45 -5.06
C ILE A 18 -8.79 10.54 -5.50
N GLN A 19 -7.79 10.32 -4.64
CA GLN A 19 -6.67 9.41 -4.94
C GLN A 19 -7.18 8.00 -5.20
N TRP A 20 -8.12 7.51 -4.40
CA TRP A 20 -8.74 6.20 -4.64
C TRP A 20 -9.43 6.12 -6.02
N GLY A 21 -10.11 7.19 -6.45
CA GLY A 21 -10.67 7.30 -7.79
C GLY A 21 -9.61 7.17 -8.90
N HIS A 22 -8.47 7.85 -8.77
CA HIS A 22 -7.34 7.72 -9.71
C HIS A 22 -6.75 6.31 -9.71
N ILE A 23 -6.57 5.70 -8.53
CA ILE A 23 -6.05 4.34 -8.38
C ILE A 23 -6.97 3.35 -9.07
N THR A 24 -8.27 3.42 -8.82
CA THR A 24 -9.25 2.51 -9.42
C THR A 24 -9.51 2.77 -10.92
N THR A 25 -9.04 3.89 -11.45
CA THR A 25 -9.02 4.16 -12.89
C THR A 25 -7.82 3.48 -13.57
N THR A 26 -6.66 3.50 -12.91
CA THR A 26 -5.40 2.88 -13.41
C THR A 26 -5.35 1.37 -13.13
N HIS A 27 -5.94 0.95 -12.00
CA HIS A 27 -6.01 -0.41 -11.49
C HIS A 27 -7.48 -0.76 -11.18
N PRO A 28 -8.31 -1.04 -12.20
CA PRO A 28 -9.74 -1.33 -12.03
C PRO A 28 -10.02 -2.49 -11.07
N GLU A 29 -9.10 -3.45 -10.94
CA GLU A 29 -9.17 -4.55 -10.00
C GLU A 29 -9.30 -4.07 -8.55
N MET A 30 -8.65 -2.96 -8.19
CA MET A 30 -8.63 -2.42 -6.82
C MET A 30 -10.00 -1.94 -6.35
N LYS A 31 -10.98 -1.71 -7.24
CA LYS A 31 -12.33 -1.26 -6.85
C LYS A 31 -12.96 -2.14 -5.76
N LYS A 32 -12.65 -3.44 -5.80
CA LYS A 32 -13.17 -4.44 -4.85
C LYS A 32 -12.31 -4.59 -3.60
N TYR A 33 -11.08 -4.07 -3.60
CA TYR A 33 -10.05 -4.35 -2.61
C TYR A 33 -9.61 -3.12 -1.81
N ARG A 34 -10.53 -2.17 -1.59
CA ARG A 34 -10.26 -0.96 -0.79
C ARG A 34 -9.91 -1.31 0.65
N LYS A 35 -10.62 -2.28 1.22
CA LYS A 35 -10.41 -2.72 2.60
C LYS A 35 -9.02 -3.35 2.75
N GLU A 36 -8.63 -4.18 1.80
CA GLU A 36 -7.35 -4.88 1.79
C GLU A 36 -6.19 -3.91 1.55
N ALA A 37 -6.39 -2.85 0.76
CA ALA A 37 -5.41 -1.76 0.68
C ALA A 37 -5.23 -1.06 2.03
N ALA A 38 -6.31 -0.76 2.75
CA ALA A 38 -6.24 -0.14 4.07
C ALA A 38 -5.57 -1.06 5.12
N GLU A 39 -5.94 -2.34 5.14
CA GLU A 39 -5.33 -3.37 5.97
C GLU A 39 -3.85 -3.58 5.64
N THR A 40 -3.44 -3.42 4.37
CA THR A 40 -2.02 -3.51 3.96
C THR A 40 -1.18 -2.38 4.56
N ILE A 41 -1.75 -1.17 4.76
CA ILE A 41 -1.04 -0.07 5.44
C ILE A 41 -0.95 -0.35 6.95
N SER A 42 -2.05 -0.74 7.57
CA SER A 42 -2.14 -0.89 9.04
C SER A 42 -1.42 -2.14 9.57
N GLU A 43 -1.45 -3.23 8.80
CA GLU A 43 -0.91 -4.53 9.17
C GLU A 43 -0.19 -5.18 7.96
N PRO A 44 0.93 -4.61 7.49
CA PRO A 44 1.69 -5.20 6.41
C PRO A 44 2.33 -6.54 6.83
N ASP A 45 2.67 -7.36 5.84
CA ASP A 45 3.58 -8.49 6.01
C ASP A 45 5.03 -8.10 5.66
N LEU A 46 5.20 -7.09 4.81
CA LEU A 46 6.50 -6.60 4.36
C LEU A 46 6.42 -5.12 3.99
N ILE A 47 7.42 -4.35 4.39
CA ILE A 47 7.59 -2.94 4.01
C ILE A 47 8.96 -2.79 3.36
N ARG A 48 8.99 -2.21 2.15
CA ARG A 48 10.23 -1.89 1.45
C ARG A 48 10.33 -0.40 1.13
N GLN A 49 11.53 0.12 1.13
CA GLN A 49 11.81 1.46 0.61
C GLN A 49 12.07 1.36 -0.90
N SER A 50 11.53 2.32 -1.66
CA SER A 50 11.74 2.41 -3.10
C SER A 50 13.20 2.74 -3.43
N ILE A 51 13.77 2.05 -4.42
CA ILE A 51 15.11 2.38 -4.94
C ILE A 51 15.19 3.77 -5.58
N TYR A 52 14.05 4.29 -6.05
CA TYR A 52 13.99 5.56 -6.78
C TYR A 52 13.80 6.76 -5.86
N SER A 53 13.32 6.57 -4.63
CA SER A 53 13.06 7.67 -3.71
C SER A 53 13.03 7.20 -2.26
N LYS A 54 13.83 7.86 -1.42
CA LYS A 54 13.91 7.60 0.03
C LYS A 54 12.61 7.89 0.79
N ASN A 55 11.74 8.72 0.21
CA ASN A 55 10.46 9.08 0.84
C ASN A 55 9.32 8.21 0.35
N VAL A 56 9.57 7.20 -0.49
CA VAL A 56 8.53 6.31 -1.00
C VAL A 56 8.72 4.92 -0.41
N TYR A 57 7.67 4.42 0.20
CA TYR A 57 7.60 3.10 0.82
C TYR A 57 6.53 2.28 0.13
N ILE A 58 6.76 0.97 0.07
CA ILE A 58 5.85 0.01 -0.53
C ILE A 58 5.52 -1.02 0.54
N TYR A 59 4.25 -1.05 0.90
CA TYR A 59 3.66 -1.97 1.86
C TYR A 59 3.11 -3.15 1.08
N TYR A 60 3.38 -4.36 1.55
CA TYR A 60 2.91 -5.60 0.97
C TYR A 60 2.19 -6.42 2.03
N ARG A 61 1.05 -6.97 1.65
CA ARG A 61 0.36 -7.99 2.44
C ARG A 61 -0.15 -9.08 1.52
N TYR A 62 0.07 -10.34 1.91
CA TYR A 62 -0.39 -11.49 1.15
C TYR A 62 -1.83 -11.84 1.52
N TYR A 63 -2.65 -12.08 0.50
CA TYR A 63 -4.05 -12.44 0.66
C TYR A 63 -4.34 -13.76 -0.07
N PRO A 64 -4.55 -14.86 0.67
CA PRO A 64 -4.88 -16.17 0.07
C PRO A 64 -6.16 -16.14 -0.79
N ASN A 65 -7.10 -15.28 -0.41
CA ASN A 65 -8.41 -15.12 -1.05
C ASN A 65 -8.43 -14.14 -2.24
N ILE A 66 -7.34 -13.41 -2.49
CA ILE A 66 -7.26 -12.49 -3.64
C ILE A 66 -6.57 -13.19 -4.80
N LEU A 67 -7.30 -13.34 -5.91
CA LEU A 67 -6.78 -13.86 -7.20
C LEU A 67 -5.90 -15.12 -7.06
N GLN A 68 -6.36 -16.08 -6.26
CA GLN A 68 -5.67 -17.35 -5.96
C GLN A 68 -4.32 -17.17 -5.25
N GLY A 69 -4.23 -16.22 -4.32
CA GLY A 69 -3.03 -15.99 -3.52
C GLY A 69 -2.11 -14.95 -4.13
N LYS A 70 -2.42 -13.68 -3.90
CA LYS A 70 -1.62 -12.54 -4.38
C LYS A 70 -1.32 -11.55 -3.27
N TYR A 71 -0.34 -10.70 -3.51
CA TYR A 71 -0.06 -9.55 -2.68
C TYR A 71 -0.93 -8.38 -3.11
N VAL A 72 -1.42 -7.64 -2.13
CA VAL A 72 -1.80 -6.24 -2.32
C VAL A 72 -0.55 -5.41 -2.01
N ALA A 73 -0.16 -4.57 -2.96
CA ALA A 73 0.95 -3.64 -2.81
C ALA A 73 0.40 -2.22 -2.71
N VAL A 74 0.79 -1.49 -1.68
CA VAL A 74 0.38 -0.11 -1.44
C VAL A 74 1.61 0.78 -1.41
N VAL A 75 1.66 1.76 -2.32
CA VAL A 75 2.77 2.71 -2.45
C VAL A 75 2.38 4.00 -1.73
N VAL A 76 3.18 4.38 -0.75
CA VAL A 76 2.93 5.54 0.10
C VAL A 76 4.12 6.49 0.00
N ARG A 77 3.84 7.78 -0.10
CA ARG A 77 4.84 8.82 0.11
C ARG A 77 4.83 9.23 1.57
N ILE A 78 6.00 9.27 2.21
CA ILE A 78 6.20 9.69 3.59
C ILE A 78 7.01 11.01 3.57
N ASP A 79 6.32 12.09 3.25
CA ASP A 79 6.80 13.48 3.34
C ASP A 79 5.98 14.24 4.41
N GLU A 80 5.67 15.51 4.17
CA GLU A 80 4.87 16.33 5.08
C GLU A 80 3.44 15.80 5.20
N ASP A 81 2.75 15.60 4.07
CA ASP A 81 1.33 15.25 4.02
C ASP A 81 1.04 13.74 4.13
N LYS A 82 2.02 12.88 3.85
CA LYS A 82 1.95 11.40 3.96
C LYS A 82 0.69 10.78 3.37
N PHE A 83 0.74 10.35 2.12
CA PHE A 83 -0.45 9.85 1.42
C PHE A 83 -0.18 8.65 0.53
N MET A 84 -1.26 7.92 0.21
CA MET A 84 -1.22 6.78 -0.70
C MET A 84 -1.12 7.25 -2.16
N ILE A 85 0.01 6.95 -2.81
CA ILE A 85 0.22 7.28 -4.22
C ILE A 85 -0.58 6.32 -5.11
N THR A 86 -0.42 5.02 -4.89
CA THR A 86 -1.10 3.99 -5.68
C THR A 86 -1.23 2.68 -4.91
N ALA A 87 -2.13 1.81 -5.35
CA ALA A 87 -2.26 0.44 -4.88
C ALA A 87 -2.58 -0.49 -6.05
N TYR A 88 -2.07 -1.71 -6.02
CA TYR A 88 -2.28 -2.70 -7.07
C TYR A 88 -2.06 -4.13 -6.54
N ILE A 89 -2.59 -5.11 -7.27
CA ILE A 89 -2.39 -6.53 -6.97
C ILE A 89 -1.17 -7.05 -7.72
N THR A 90 -0.34 -7.86 -7.07
CA THR A 90 0.86 -8.41 -7.69
C THR A 90 1.24 -9.78 -7.13
N ASP A 91 1.93 -10.57 -7.93
CA ASP A 91 2.60 -11.80 -7.55
C ASP A 91 4.08 -11.58 -7.17
N LYS A 92 4.60 -10.36 -7.37
CA LYS A 92 6.02 -10.03 -7.21
C LYS A 92 6.24 -8.89 -6.25
N ILE A 93 7.17 -9.09 -5.33
CA ILE A 93 7.68 -8.03 -4.46
C ILE A 93 8.75 -7.26 -5.23
N LYS A 94 8.63 -5.92 -5.30
CA LYS A 94 9.62 -5.06 -5.99
C LYS A 94 10.96 -5.11 -5.24
N ARG A 95 12.05 -4.90 -5.98
CA ARG A 95 13.39 -4.72 -5.42
C ARG A 95 13.45 -3.40 -4.64
N GLY A 96 14.26 -3.37 -3.59
CA GLY A 96 14.39 -2.25 -2.66
C GLY A 96 14.95 -2.70 -1.32
N GLU A 97 15.26 -1.73 -0.46
CA GLU A 97 15.68 -1.99 0.91
C GLU A 97 14.48 -2.58 1.68
N GLU A 98 14.70 -3.70 2.36
CA GLU A 98 13.71 -4.24 3.31
C GLU A 98 13.78 -3.41 4.58
N VAL A 99 12.71 -2.66 4.85
CA VAL A 99 12.63 -1.78 6.02
C VAL A 99 12.10 -2.56 7.21
N TRP A 100 11.15 -3.46 6.94
CA TRP A 100 10.55 -4.31 7.96
C TRP A 100 9.86 -5.50 7.31
N LYS A 101 9.89 -6.65 7.98
CA LYS A 101 9.18 -7.86 7.58
C LYS A 101 8.55 -8.49 8.81
N LYS A 102 7.35 -9.03 8.65
CA LYS A 102 6.66 -9.80 9.68
C LYS A 102 7.35 -11.15 9.86
N ASP A 103 7.70 -11.47 11.09
CA ASP A 103 8.18 -12.80 11.50
C ASP A 103 7.10 -13.88 11.39
#